data_AF-A0A6L5QRW6-F1
#
_entry.id   AF-A0A6L5QRW6-F1
#
_cell.length_a   1.000
_cell.length_b   1.000
_cell.length_c   1.000
_cell.angle_alpha   90.00
_cell.angle_beta   90.00
_cell.angle_gamma   90.00
#
_symmetry.space_group_name_H-M   'P 1'
#
loop_
_entity.id
_entity.type
_entity.pdbx_description
1 polymer ?
#
loop_
_entity_poly.entity_id
_entity_poly.type
_entity_poly.pdbx_seq_one_letter_code
_entity_poly.pdbx_strand_id
1 'polypeptide(L)'
;MNLLQVAIFDNKVLLQELAQLLNRIHAGDKNFYNDNLEVLNSITIGAHVRHILEHYQIFFKALDIEVPINYDSRERCTGCQNCAKTAIDVIQELVKELESMSPLDNSVEVSLITNPSLKDMVSQSSILREMQFLQSHTVHHLAIIGIALRQKGFTVDGNMTKAPSTRQFESSAS
;
A
#
# COMPACT_ATOMS: atom_id res chain seq x y z
N MET A 1 -12.66 2.41 -20.15
CA MET A 1 -12.25 1.70 -18.92
C MET A 1 -13.28 2.05 -17.86
N ASN A 2 -13.91 1.06 -17.21
CA ASN A 2 -14.87 1.36 -16.12
C ASN A 2 -14.10 1.88 -14.88
N LEU A 3 -14.80 2.47 -13.90
CA LEU A 3 -14.15 3.08 -12.75
C LEU A 3 -13.32 2.08 -11.94
N LEU A 4 -13.77 0.83 -11.83
CA LEU A 4 -13.02 -0.22 -11.14
C LEU A 4 -11.71 -0.57 -11.87
N GLN A 5 -11.74 -0.69 -13.20
CA GLN A 5 -10.54 -0.91 -13.99
C GLN A 5 -9.53 0.25 -13.86
N VAL A 6 -10.00 1.50 -13.71
CA VAL A 6 -9.12 2.64 -13.37
C VAL A 6 -8.51 2.46 -11.99
N ALA A 7 -9.30 2.13 -10.98
CA ALA A 7 -8.80 1.91 -9.63
C ALA A 7 -7.78 0.75 -9.56
N ILE A 8 -8.03 -0.36 -10.27
CA ILE A 8 -7.10 -1.48 -10.39
C ILE A 8 -5.78 -1.03 -11.04
N PHE A 9 -5.87 -0.31 -12.15
CA PHE A 9 -4.70 0.22 -12.85
C PHE A 9 -3.87 1.16 -11.95
N ASP A 10 -4.52 2.09 -11.25
CA ASP A 10 -3.84 3.04 -10.38
C ASP A 10 -3.14 2.36 -9.20
N ASN A 11 -3.79 1.40 -8.56
CA ASN A 11 -3.18 0.61 -7.49
C ASN A 11 -1.96 -0.18 -8.00
N LYS A 12 -2.05 -0.74 -9.21
CA LYS A 12 -0.93 -1.43 -9.86
C LYS A 12 0.26 -0.48 -10.06
N VAL A 13 0.01 0.71 -10.59
CA VAL A 13 1.07 1.72 -10.81
C VAL A 13 1.74 2.09 -9.48
N LEU A 14 0.97 2.32 -8.42
CA LEU A 14 1.53 2.64 -7.10
C LEU A 14 2.42 1.53 -6.53
N LEU A 15 1.99 0.26 -6.66
CA LEU A 15 2.80 -0.88 -6.23
C LEU A 15 4.09 -0.99 -7.07
N GLN A 16 4.03 -0.74 -8.37
CA GLN A 16 5.23 -0.72 -9.23
C GLN A 16 6.18 0.43 -8.88
N GLU A 17 5.65 1.62 -8.61
CA GLU A 17 6.42 2.77 -8.12
C GLU A 17 7.10 2.45 -6.78
N LEU A 18 6.40 1.77 -5.87
CA LEU A 18 6.97 1.27 -4.61
C LEU A 18 8.13 0.30 -4.87
N ALA A 19 7.96 -0.71 -5.74
CA ALA A 19 9.04 -1.64 -6.07
C ALA A 19 10.28 -0.94 -6.67
N GLN A 20 10.08 0.05 -7.55
CA GLN A 20 11.18 0.86 -8.08
C GLN A 20 11.89 1.65 -6.98
N LEU A 21 11.12 2.20 -6.03
CA LEU A 21 11.68 2.91 -4.90
C LEU A 21 12.54 1.99 -4.00
N LEU A 22 12.04 0.79 -3.71
CA LEU A 22 12.77 -0.20 -2.91
C LEU A 22 14.08 -0.62 -3.57
N ASN A 23 14.10 -0.80 -4.90
CA ASN A 23 15.33 -1.08 -5.64
C ASN A 23 16.35 0.07 -5.50
N ARG A 24 15.92 1.33 -5.60
CA ARG A 24 16.80 2.50 -5.41
C ARG A 24 17.37 2.56 -3.99
N ILE A 25 16.54 2.32 -2.98
CA ILE A 25 16.99 2.26 -1.59
C ILE A 25 18.04 1.17 -1.43
N HIS A 26 17.73 -0.06 -1.85
CA HIS A 26 18.64 -1.19 -1.72
C HIS A 26 19.98 -1.00 -2.43
N ALA A 27 19.97 -0.32 -3.59
CA ALA A 27 21.18 -0.01 -4.35
C ALA A 27 22.02 1.11 -3.70
N GLY A 28 21.38 2.12 -3.10
CA GLY A 28 22.06 3.26 -2.47
C GLY A 28 22.57 2.97 -1.05
N ASP A 29 21.76 2.31 -0.23
CA ASP A 29 22.10 1.90 1.13
C ASP A 29 21.30 0.65 1.52
N LYS A 30 22.01 -0.48 1.64
CA LYS A 30 21.41 -1.78 1.96
C LYS A 30 20.78 -1.84 3.35
N ASN A 31 21.27 -1.03 4.29
CA ASN A 31 20.82 -1.05 5.68
C ASN A 31 19.64 -0.11 5.91
N PHE A 32 19.53 0.96 5.12
CA PHE A 32 18.53 2.02 5.30
C PHE A 32 17.09 1.52 5.36
N TYR A 33 16.77 0.42 4.67
CA TYR A 33 15.45 -0.22 4.74
C TYR A 33 15.02 -0.59 6.18
N ASN A 34 16.00 -0.96 7.00
CA ASN A 34 15.84 -1.48 8.36
C ASN A 34 16.28 -0.49 9.44
N ASP A 35 16.80 0.68 9.07
CA ASP A 35 17.20 1.71 10.03
C ASP A 35 16.00 2.18 10.84
N ASN A 36 16.18 2.36 12.15
CA ASN A 36 15.20 3.06 12.98
C ASN A 36 15.32 4.55 12.72
N LEU A 37 14.25 5.15 12.22
CA LEU A 37 14.27 6.55 11.77
C LEU A 37 13.53 7.42 12.78
N GLU A 38 14.26 8.29 13.50
CA GLU A 38 13.66 9.20 14.48
C GLU A 38 12.57 10.09 13.87
N VAL A 39 12.76 10.54 12.63
CA VAL A 39 11.76 11.33 11.88
C VAL A 39 10.44 10.57 11.69
N LEU A 40 10.47 9.24 11.77
CA LEU A 40 9.32 8.35 11.65
C LEU A 40 8.91 7.73 12.99
N ASN A 41 9.22 8.38 14.12
CA ASN A 41 8.97 7.84 15.46
C ASN A 41 9.65 6.47 15.69
N SER A 42 10.90 6.33 15.20
CA SER A 42 11.69 5.10 15.27
C SER A 42 11.06 3.91 14.54
N ILE A 43 10.20 4.15 13.55
CA ILE A 43 9.66 3.14 12.65
C ILE A 43 10.57 3.03 11.41
N THR A 44 10.76 1.81 10.91
CA THR A 44 11.59 1.54 9.73
C THR A 44 10.80 1.73 8.43
N ILE A 45 11.50 1.93 7.31
CA ILE A 45 10.87 1.90 5.98
C ILE A 45 10.20 0.55 5.74
N GLY A 46 10.88 -0.53 6.11
CA GLY A 46 10.32 -1.88 5.98
C GLY A 46 9.03 -2.11 6.75
N ALA A 47 8.85 -1.47 7.91
CA ALA A 47 7.60 -1.56 8.65
C ALA A 47 6.42 -0.87 7.92
N HIS A 48 6.67 0.28 7.28
CA HIS A 48 5.67 0.95 6.43
C HIS A 48 5.35 0.14 5.18
N VAL A 49 6.37 -0.42 4.54
CA VAL A 49 6.21 -1.27 3.34
C VAL A 49 5.40 -2.51 3.68
N ARG A 50 5.76 -3.24 4.74
CA ARG A 50 4.96 -4.38 5.24
C ARG A 50 3.50 -3.97 5.44
N HIS A 51 3.25 -2.81 6.06
CA HIS A 51 1.89 -2.36 6.34
C HIS A 51 1.06 -2.16 5.08
N ILE A 52 1.64 -1.58 4.02
CA ILE A 52 1.01 -1.45 2.70
C ILE A 52 0.68 -2.84 2.14
N LEU A 53 1.68 -3.73 2.07
CA LEU A 53 1.52 -5.05 1.42
C LEU A 53 0.48 -5.91 2.13
N GLU A 54 0.46 -5.88 3.46
CA GLU A 54 -0.53 -6.62 4.26
C GLU A 54 -1.97 -6.15 3.97
N HIS A 55 -2.20 -4.87 3.67
CA HIS A 55 -3.54 -4.41 3.31
C HIS A 55 -4.03 -5.02 1.99
N TYR A 56 -3.17 -5.08 0.98
CA TYR A 56 -3.50 -5.78 -0.27
C TYR A 56 -3.68 -7.29 -0.05
N GLN A 57 -2.79 -7.92 0.71
CA GLN A 57 -2.88 -9.37 0.99
C GLN A 57 -4.19 -9.71 1.72
N ILE A 58 -4.57 -8.93 2.72
CA ILE A 58 -5.85 -9.09 3.44
C ILE A 58 -7.02 -8.92 2.47
N PHE A 59 -6.98 -7.90 1.63
CA PHE A 59 -8.03 -7.65 0.64
C PHE A 59 -8.22 -8.85 -0.29
N PHE A 60 -7.15 -9.33 -0.94
CA PHE A 60 -7.24 -10.48 -1.85
C PHE A 60 -7.67 -11.76 -1.13
N LYS A 61 -7.06 -12.05 0.03
CA LYS A 61 -7.41 -13.22 0.83
C LYS A 61 -8.89 -13.23 1.20
N ALA A 62 -9.44 -12.08 1.60
CA ALA A 62 -10.84 -11.96 1.99
C ALA A 62 -11.79 -12.15 0.80
N LEU A 63 -11.42 -11.68 -0.40
CA LEU A 63 -12.18 -11.96 -1.62
C LEU A 63 -12.17 -13.45 -1.98
N ASP A 64 -11.00 -14.11 -1.89
CA ASP A 64 -10.85 -15.52 -2.27
C ASP A 64 -11.66 -16.49 -1.39
N ILE A 65 -11.78 -16.17 -0.09
CA ILE A 65 -12.52 -17.02 0.87
C ILE A 65 -13.90 -16.46 1.22
N GLU A 66 -14.32 -15.38 0.56
CA GLU A 66 -15.63 -14.72 0.71
C GLU A 66 -16.01 -14.37 2.17
N VAL A 67 -15.10 -13.70 2.88
CA VAL A 67 -15.32 -13.20 4.26
C VAL A 67 -15.21 -11.68 4.33
N PRO A 68 -15.72 -11.04 5.41
CA PRO A 68 -15.51 -9.61 5.61
C PRO A 68 -14.03 -9.24 5.62
N ILE A 69 -13.67 -8.17 4.90
CA ILE A 69 -12.32 -7.64 4.84
C ILE A 69 -12.00 -7.03 6.21
N ASN A 70 -10.93 -7.50 6.84
CA ASN A 70 -10.48 -7.00 8.15
C ASN A 70 -9.03 -6.51 8.07
N TYR A 71 -8.82 -5.22 7.79
CA TYR A 71 -7.47 -4.65 7.65
C TYR A 71 -6.64 -4.66 8.95
N ASP A 72 -7.28 -4.91 10.11
CA ASP A 72 -6.58 -5.06 11.39
C ASP A 72 -6.02 -6.47 11.60
N SER A 73 -6.55 -7.49 10.91
CA SER A 73 -6.15 -8.91 11.04
C SER A 73 -4.83 -9.21 10.33
N ARG A 74 -3.76 -8.53 10.76
CA ARG A 74 -2.44 -8.58 10.12
C ARG A 74 -1.61 -9.77 10.60
N GLU A 75 -1.12 -10.56 9.66
CA GLU A 75 -0.25 -11.73 9.91
C GLU A 75 1.18 -11.34 10.31
N ARG A 76 1.60 -10.08 10.09
CA ARG A 76 2.95 -9.56 10.39
C ARG A 76 4.05 -10.25 9.60
N CYS A 77 4.08 -10.03 8.27
CA CYS A 77 5.13 -10.56 7.38
C CYS A 77 6.52 -10.00 7.75
N THR A 78 7.28 -10.74 8.56
CA THR A 78 8.62 -10.34 9.03
C THR A 78 9.64 -10.32 7.89
N GLY A 79 9.52 -11.24 6.93
CA GLY A 79 10.36 -11.26 5.73
C GLY A 79 10.19 -10.00 4.89
N CYS A 80 8.93 -9.59 4.66
CA CYS A 80 8.61 -8.34 3.97
C CYS A 80 9.19 -7.14 4.72
N GLN A 81 9.06 -7.09 6.05
CA GLN A 81 9.57 -5.97 6.83
C GLN A 81 11.09 -5.86 6.87
N ASN A 82 11.82 -6.98 6.86
CA ASN A 82 13.26 -6.98 7.09
C ASN A 82 14.09 -7.12 5.80
N CYS A 83 13.46 -7.47 4.68
CA CYS A 83 14.13 -7.72 3.41
C CYS A 83 13.41 -7.01 2.25
N ALA A 84 14.02 -5.94 1.74
CA ALA A 84 13.49 -5.19 0.60
C ALA A 84 13.25 -6.07 -0.65
N LYS A 85 14.11 -7.07 -0.88
CA LYS A 85 13.96 -8.00 -2.01
C LYS A 85 12.71 -8.88 -1.85
N THR A 86 12.48 -9.42 -0.66
CA THR A 86 11.26 -10.18 -0.35
C THR A 86 10.02 -9.31 -0.50
N ALA A 87 10.07 -8.04 -0.07
CA ALA A 87 8.97 -7.10 -0.29
C ALA A 87 8.71 -6.84 -1.79
N ILE A 88 9.76 -6.72 -2.62
CA ILE A 88 9.63 -6.57 -4.07
C ILE A 88 8.99 -7.81 -4.70
N ASP A 89 9.37 -9.02 -4.27
CA ASP A 89 8.78 -10.27 -4.78
C ASP A 89 7.27 -10.32 -4.47
N VAL A 90 6.87 -9.99 -3.24
CA VAL A 90 5.46 -9.89 -2.83
C VAL A 90 4.72 -8.82 -3.64
N ILE A 91 5.34 -7.67 -3.91
CA ILE A 91 4.74 -6.64 -4.77
C ILE A 91 4.43 -7.21 -6.17
N GLN A 92 5.34 -8.00 -6.75
CA GLN A 92 5.12 -8.60 -8.06
C GLN A 92 3.98 -9.61 -8.06
N GLU A 93 3.78 -10.34 -6.97
CA GLU A 93 2.63 -11.23 -6.78
C GLU A 93 1.33 -10.43 -6.72
N LEU A 94 1.27 -9.39 -5.89
CA LEU A 94 0.09 -8.52 -5.77
C LEU A 94 -0.26 -7.80 -7.08
N VAL A 95 0.74 -7.42 -7.87
CA VAL A 95 0.53 -6.85 -9.20
C VAL A 95 -0.14 -7.87 -10.13
N LYS A 96 0.24 -9.15 -10.09
CA LYS A 96 -0.40 -10.21 -10.88
C LYS A 96 -1.84 -10.44 -10.43
N GLU A 97 -2.09 -10.39 -9.11
CA GLU A 97 -3.46 -10.49 -8.58
C GLU A 97 -4.33 -9.33 -9.07
N LEU A 98 -3.83 -8.09 -9.04
CA LEU A 98 -4.55 -6.95 -9.61
C LEU A 98 -4.85 -7.12 -11.12
N GLU A 99 -3.93 -7.71 -11.88
CA GLU A 99 -4.11 -7.95 -13.31
C GLU A 99 -5.09 -9.09 -13.61
N SER A 100 -5.28 -10.03 -12.70
CA SER A 100 -6.21 -11.16 -12.84
C SER A 100 -7.64 -10.81 -12.41
N MET A 101 -7.85 -9.69 -11.72
CA MET A 101 -9.14 -9.30 -11.17
C MET A 101 -10.23 -9.12 -12.23
N SER A 102 -11.43 -9.60 -11.87
CA SER A 102 -12.65 -9.29 -12.61
C SER A 102 -12.97 -7.79 -12.54
N PRO A 103 -13.39 -7.15 -13.65
CA PRO A 103 -13.78 -5.75 -13.67
C PRO A 103 -15.20 -5.50 -13.11
N LEU A 104 -15.77 -6.47 -12.39
CA LEU A 104 -17.11 -6.39 -11.78
C LEU A 104 -17.01 -5.83 -10.36
N ASP A 105 -17.72 -4.74 -10.10
CA ASP A 105 -17.77 -4.09 -8.79
C ASP A 105 -18.83 -4.73 -7.90
N ASN A 106 -18.45 -5.81 -7.21
CA ASN A 106 -19.32 -6.52 -6.28
C ASN A 106 -19.37 -5.81 -4.92
N SER A 107 -20.48 -5.98 -4.20
CA SER A 107 -20.57 -5.57 -2.80
C SER A 107 -19.72 -6.49 -1.93
N VAL A 108 -19.05 -5.90 -0.93
CA VAL A 108 -18.22 -6.62 0.05
C VAL A 108 -18.54 -6.10 1.44
N GLU A 109 -18.19 -6.87 2.46
CA GLU A 109 -18.28 -6.44 3.84
C GLU A 109 -16.90 -6.08 4.37
N VAL A 110 -16.82 -5.05 5.20
CA VAL A 110 -15.59 -4.64 5.90
C VAL A 110 -15.87 -4.70 7.39
N SER A 111 -14.92 -5.24 8.14
CA SER A 111 -14.99 -5.34 9.60
C SER A 111 -13.83 -4.61 10.25
N LEU A 112 -14.09 -3.98 11.40
CA LEU A 112 -13.10 -3.26 12.19
C LEU A 112 -13.13 -3.75 13.63
N ILE A 113 -11.93 -4.03 14.18
CA ILE A 113 -11.78 -4.45 15.57
C ILE A 113 -11.43 -3.22 16.42
N THR A 114 -12.46 -2.54 16.95
CA THR A 114 -12.26 -1.36 17.80
C THR A 114 -12.16 -1.69 19.29
N ASN A 115 -12.85 -2.74 19.75
CA ASN A 115 -12.84 -3.18 21.13
C ASN A 115 -12.91 -4.71 21.20
N PRO A 116 -11.90 -5.40 21.75
CA PRO A 116 -11.90 -6.87 21.88
C PRO A 116 -13.07 -7.46 22.67
N SER A 117 -13.78 -6.62 23.46
CA SER A 117 -14.92 -7.02 24.28
C SER A 117 -16.27 -6.79 23.58
N LEU A 118 -16.29 -6.20 22.39
CA LEU A 118 -17.50 -5.96 21.60
C LEU A 118 -17.50 -6.84 20.35
N LYS A 119 -18.70 -7.08 19.81
CA LYS A 119 -18.84 -7.73 18.50
C LYS A 119 -18.22 -6.82 17.43
N ASP A 120 -17.53 -7.42 16.45
CA ASP A 120 -16.94 -6.71 15.32
C ASP A 120 -17.97 -5.79 14.65
N MET A 121 -17.54 -4.56 14.36
CA MET A 121 -18.34 -3.61 13.61
C MET A 121 -18.22 -3.94 12.12
N VAL A 122 -19.30 -4.44 11.52
CA VAL A 122 -19.35 -4.79 10.10
C VAL A 122 -20.15 -3.74 9.33
N SER A 123 -19.62 -3.30 8.19
CA SER A 123 -20.27 -2.35 7.28
C SER A 123 -20.21 -2.83 5.83
N GLN A 124 -21.22 -2.46 5.05
CA GLN A 124 -21.25 -2.72 3.60
C GLN A 124 -20.30 -1.78 2.86
N SER A 125 -19.65 -2.30 1.83
CA SER A 125 -18.79 -1.58 0.90
C SER A 125 -18.86 -2.18 -0.51
N SER A 126 -17.96 -1.77 -1.40
CA SER A 126 -17.76 -2.36 -2.74
C SER A 126 -16.28 -2.52 -3.07
N ILE A 127 -15.95 -3.40 -4.02
CA ILE A 127 -14.58 -3.61 -4.49
C ILE A 127 -13.94 -2.28 -4.92
N LEU A 128 -14.67 -1.44 -5.67
CA LEU A 128 -14.21 -0.12 -6.07
C LEU A 128 -13.87 0.76 -4.85
N ARG A 129 -14.74 0.77 -3.83
CA ARG A 129 -14.53 1.60 -2.64
C ARG A 129 -13.29 1.16 -1.86
N GLU A 130 -13.07 -0.13 -1.74
CA GLU A 130 -11.90 -0.70 -1.05
C GLU A 130 -10.61 -0.49 -1.86
N MET A 131 -10.66 -0.54 -3.19
CA MET A 131 -9.53 -0.16 -4.05
C MET A 131 -9.12 1.30 -3.88
N GLN A 132 -10.09 2.22 -3.73
CA GLN A 132 -9.79 3.62 -3.43
C GLN A 132 -9.16 3.79 -2.04
N PHE A 133 -9.59 2.98 -1.06
CA PHE A 133 -8.96 2.97 0.27
C PHE A 133 -7.50 2.49 0.18
N LEU A 134 -7.23 1.37 -0.49
CA LEU A 134 -5.88 0.86 -0.72
C LEU A 134 -4.97 1.88 -1.42
N GLN A 135 -5.50 2.55 -2.44
CA GLN A 135 -4.80 3.61 -3.16
C GLN A 135 -4.41 4.76 -2.21
N SER A 136 -5.37 5.27 -1.44
CA SER A 136 -5.15 6.36 -0.48
C SER A 136 -4.16 5.98 0.62
N HIS A 137 -4.27 4.76 1.16
CA HIS A 137 -3.39 4.23 2.20
C HIS A 137 -1.95 4.06 1.69
N THR A 138 -1.79 3.53 0.48
CA THR A 138 -0.48 3.38 -0.15
C THR A 138 0.20 4.73 -0.39
N VAL A 139 -0.53 5.70 -0.96
CA VAL A 139 -0.04 7.07 -1.16
C VAL A 139 0.38 7.71 0.17
N HIS A 140 -0.42 7.53 1.22
CA HIS A 140 -0.10 8.05 2.55
C HIS A 140 1.25 7.52 3.06
N HIS A 141 1.50 6.21 2.93
CA HIS A 141 2.77 5.63 3.35
C HIS A 141 3.94 5.97 2.42
N LEU A 142 3.72 6.11 1.11
CA LEU A 142 4.74 6.61 0.18
C LEU A 142 5.16 8.03 0.53
N ALA A 143 4.24 8.89 0.98
CA ALA A 143 4.56 10.23 1.45
C ALA A 143 5.47 10.19 2.69
N ILE A 144 5.16 9.31 3.66
CA ILE A 144 5.98 9.10 4.87
C ILE A 144 7.38 8.60 4.51
N ILE A 145 7.48 7.58 3.66
CA ILE A 145 8.77 7.05 3.18
C ILE A 145 9.54 8.16 2.43
N GLY A 146 8.83 8.99 1.66
CA GLY A 146 9.39 10.15 0.98
C GLY A 146 10.05 11.16 1.91
N ILE A 147 9.53 11.37 3.12
CA ILE A 147 10.13 12.24 4.14
C ILE A 147 11.48 11.66 4.60
N ALA A 148 11.52 10.37 4.93
CA ALA A 148 12.74 9.69 5.35
C ALA A 148 13.85 9.72 4.28
N LEU A 149 13.48 9.48 3.03
CA LEU A 149 14.41 9.52 1.90
C LEU A 149 15.07 10.90 1.73
N ARG A 150 14.26 11.96 1.78
CA ARG A 150 14.77 13.34 1.67
C ARG A 150 15.72 13.66 2.83
N GLN A 151 15.41 13.21 4.05
CA GLN A 151 16.29 13.42 5.20
C GLN A 151 17.65 12.73 5.03
N LYS A 152 17.68 11.54 4.40
CA LYS A 152 18.93 10.83 4.07
C LYS A 152 19.63 11.32 2.81
N GLY A 153 19.11 12.36 2.16
CA GLY A 153 19.72 12.96 0.95
C GLY A 153 19.44 12.19 -0.33
N PHE A 154 18.47 11.27 -0.35
CA PHE A 154 18.02 10.65 -1.59
C PHE A 154 17.20 11.66 -2.41
N THR A 155 17.49 11.75 -3.71
CA THR A 155 16.65 12.49 -4.65
C THR A 155 15.37 11.72 -4.89
N VAL A 156 14.25 12.24 -4.39
CA VAL A 156 12.92 11.67 -4.62
C VAL A 156 12.18 12.57 -5.58
N ASP A 157 11.66 12.00 -6.67
CA ASP A 157 10.72 12.71 -7.53
C ASP A 157 9.51 13.11 -6.67
N GLY A 158 9.25 14.43 -6.60
CA GLY A 158 8.15 14.99 -5.83
C GLY A 158 6.81 14.35 -6.21
N ASN A 159 6.64 13.95 -7.47
CA ASN A 159 5.41 13.34 -7.98
C ASN A 159 5.16 11.93 -7.43
N MET A 160 6.21 11.14 -7.17
CA MET A 160 6.09 9.77 -6.63
C MET A 160 5.62 9.74 -5.16
N THR A 161 5.66 10.89 -4.48
CA THR A 161 5.29 11.00 -3.06
C THR A 161 3.99 11.77 -2.83
N LYS A 162 3.32 12.20 -3.91
CA LYS A 162 2.11 13.02 -3.87
C LYS A 162 0.90 12.21 -4.31
N ALA A 163 -0.25 12.53 -3.71
CA ALA A 163 -1.51 11.96 -4.13
C ALA A 163 -1.78 12.27 -5.61
N PRO A 164 -2.41 11.35 -6.38
CA PRO A 164 -2.80 11.60 -7.76
C PRO A 164 -3.63 12.87 -7.92
N SER A 165 -4.52 13.17 -6.98
CA SER A 165 -5.31 14.42 -6.95
C SER A 165 -4.43 15.67 -6.80
N THR A 166 -3.38 15.61 -5.98
CA THR A 166 -2.39 16.70 -5.85
C THR A 166 -1.61 16.89 -7.14
N ARG A 167 -1.18 15.81 -7.79
CA ARG A 167 -0.52 15.86 -9.10
C ARG A 167 -1.42 16.48 -10.16
N GLN A 168 -2.69 16.06 -10.21
CA GLN A 168 -3.68 16.56 -11.14
C GLN A 168 -3.94 18.07 -10.94
N PHE A 169 -4.09 18.52 -9.69
CA PHE A 169 -4.22 19.93 -9.36
C PHE A 169 -3.00 20.76 -9.80
N GLU A 170 -1.79 20.29 -9.52
CA GLU A 170 -0.55 20.99 -9.92
C GLU A 170 -0.39 21.06 -11.45
N SER A 171 -0.74 19.98 -12.18
CA SER A 171 -0.68 19.95 -13.65
C SER A 171 -1.73 20.80 -14.35
N SER A 172 -2.86 21.07 -13.69
CA SER A 172 -3.95 21.91 -14.23
C SER A 172 -3.81 23.38 -13.85
N ALA A 173 -2.90 23.69 -12.92
CA ALA A 173 -2.48 25.04 -12.56
C ALA A 173 -1.23 25.52 -13.33
N SER A 174 -0.72 24.72 -14.27
CA SER A 174 0.43 24.99 -15.14
C SER A 174 -0.02 25.35 -16.56
#